data_AF-A0A9D7E221-F1
#
_entry.id   AF-A0A9D7E221-F1
#
_cell.length_a   1.000
_cell.length_b   1.000
_cell.length_c   1.000
_cell.angle_alpha   90.00
_cell.angle_beta   90.00
_cell.angle_gamma   90.00
#
_symmetry.space_group_name_H-M   'P 1'
#
loop_
_entity.id
_entity.type
_entity.pdbx_description
1 polymer ?
#
loop_
_entity_poly.entity_id
_entity_poly.type
_entity_poly.pdbx_seq_one_letter_code
_entity_poly.pdbx_strand_id
1 'polypeptide(L)' 'MKPWLLPSGRQRGIPFILPEDWTPEQALAVVELLDDLREIIWAHYQIPLHELLREQYMPPAHDQSSTTEPADPPF' A
#
# COMPACT_ATOMS: atom_id res chain seq x y z
N MET A 1 -7.78 -21.90 8.41
CA MET A 1 -6.39 -21.62 8.82
C MET A 1 -6.27 -20.13 9.04
N LYS A 2 -5.73 -19.67 10.19
CA LYS A 2 -5.58 -18.24 10.46
C LYS A 2 -4.48 -17.68 9.54
N PRO A 3 -4.75 -16.66 8.70
CA PRO A 3 -3.72 -16.11 7.83
C PRO A 3 -2.60 -15.55 8.72
N TRP A 4 -1.40 -16.05 8.53
CA TRP A 4 -0.22 -15.56 9.25
C TRP A 4 0.04 -14.14 8.75
N LEU A 5 -0.23 -13.16 9.60
CA LEU A 5 0.09 -11.77 9.34
C LEU A 5 1.58 -11.58 9.65
N LEU A 6 2.29 -10.90 8.75
CA LEU A 6 3.60 -10.36 9.08
C LEU A 6 3.46 -9.38 10.26
N PRO A 7 4.54 -9.08 11.01
CA PRO A 7 4.50 -8.08 12.09
C PRO A 7 3.93 -6.72 11.64
N SER A 8 4.06 -6.40 10.35
CA SER A 8 3.46 -5.23 9.69
C SER A 8 1.94 -5.32 9.43
N GLY A 9 1.27 -6.38 9.87
CA GLY A 9 -0.15 -6.63 9.62
C GLY A 9 -0.48 -7.04 8.17
N ARG A 10 0.54 -7.20 7.31
CA ARG A 10 0.36 -7.56 5.90
C ARG A 10 0.25 -9.08 5.74
N GLN A 11 -0.59 -9.50 4.80
CA GLN A 11 -0.74 -10.92 4.43
C GLN A 11 0.34 -11.41 3.45
N ARG A 12 1.10 -10.48 2.84
CA ARG A 12 2.18 -10.75 1.88
C ARG A 12 3.29 -9.72 2.06
N GLY A 13 4.54 -10.14 1.86
CA GLY A 13 5.71 -9.28 1.96
C GLY A 13 6.97 -10.06 2.32
N ILE A 14 8.08 -9.33 2.49
CA ILE A 14 9.35 -9.89 2.95
C ILE A 14 9.29 -10.00 4.48
N PRO A 15 9.54 -11.18 5.08
CA PRO A 15 9.64 -11.31 6.52
C PRO A 15 10.91 -10.60 7.01
N PHE A 16 10.74 -9.55 7.80
CA PHE A 16 11.85 -8.92 8.53
C PHE A 16 11.93 -9.53 9.92
N ILE A 17 12.91 -10.41 10.11
CA ILE A 17 13.28 -10.93 11.44
C ILE A 17 14.54 -10.17 11.85
N LEU A 18 14.42 -9.37 12.91
CA LEU A 18 15.54 -8.64 13.47
C LEU A 18 16.27 -9.55 14.47
N PRO A 19 17.60 -9.69 14.36
CA PRO A 19 18.41 -10.29 15.39
C PRO A 19 18.27 -9.54 16.72
N GLU A 20 18.26 -10.27 17.85
CA GLU A 20 18.13 -9.68 19.19
C GLU A 20 19.40 -8.95 19.66
N ASP A 21 20.53 -9.16 18.98
CA ASP A 21 21.87 -8.70 19.34
C ASP A 21 22.31 -7.42 18.62
N TRP A 22 21.38 -6.71 17.97
CA TRP A 22 21.70 -5.44 17.31
C TRP A 22 22.12 -4.36 18.32
N THR A 23 23.21 -3.67 18.00
CA THR A 23 23.55 -2.43 18.70
C THR A 23 22.64 -1.29 18.22
N PRO A 24 22.46 -0.23 19.03
CA PRO A 24 21.71 0.96 18.60
C PRO A 24 22.21 1.56 17.28
N GLU A 25 23.52 1.53 17.04
CA GLU A 25 24.15 2.05 15.82
C GLU A 25 23.80 1.21 14.59
N GLN A 26 23.76 -0.12 14.74
CA GLN A 26 23.33 -1.02 13.66
C GLN A 26 21.85 -0.81 13.32
N ALA A 27 20.99 -0.65 14.34
CA ALA A 27 19.59 -0.33 14.14
C ALA A 27 19.43 1.01 13.39
N LEU A 28 20.20 2.04 13.77
CA LEU A 28 20.18 3.33 13.10
C LEU A 28 20.62 3.22 11.64
N ALA A 29 21.73 2.54 11.35
CA ALA A 29 22.22 2.36 9.99
C ALA A 29 21.20 1.67 9.07
N VAL A 30 20.40 0.74 9.61
CA VAL A 30 19.32 0.10 8.84
C VAL A 30 18.14 1.04 8.63
N VAL A 31 17.80 1.90 9.61
CA VAL A 31 16.78 2.93 9.41
C VAL A 31 17.20 3.88 8.29
N GLU A 32 18.44 4.35 8.30
CA GLU A 32 18.99 5.22 7.25
C GLU A 32 18.96 4.54 5.88
N LEU A 33 19.38 3.27 5.80
CA LEU A 33 19.30 2.47 4.58
C LEU A 33 17.86 2.36 4.04
N LEU A 34 16.88 2.17 4.92
CA LEU A 34 15.47 2.06 4.53
C LEU A 34 14.91 3.39 4.04
N ASP A 35 15.32 4.51 4.64
CA ASP A 35 14.96 5.84 4.15
C ASP A 35 15.56 6.11 2.76
N ASP A 36 16.85 5.86 2.56
CA ASP A 36 17.49 6.01 1.25
C ASP A 36 16.85 5.13 0.17
N LEU A 37 16.56 3.87 0.52
CA LEU A 37 15.88 2.94 -0.37
C LEU A 37 14.47 3.45 -0.72
N ARG A 38 13.74 4.01 0.25
CA ARG A 38 12.42 4.61 0.00
C ARG A 38 12.52 5.76 -1.00
N GLU A 39 13.48 6.66 -0.81
CA GLU A 39 13.68 7.80 -1.71
C GLU A 39 13.98 7.34 -3.14
N ILE A 40 14.84 6.34 -3.31
CA ILE A 40 15.16 5.75 -4.62
C ILE A 40 13.91 5.14 -5.26
N ILE A 41 13.15 4.34 -4.51
CA ILE A 41 11.91 3.73 -5.01
C ILE A 41 10.94 4.82 -5.46
N TRP A 42 10.77 5.87 -4.66
CA TRP A 42 9.85 6.95 -4.98
C TRP A 42 10.29 7.72 -6.23
N ALA A 43 11.57 8.05 -6.34
CA ALA A 43 12.11 8.73 -7.50
C ALA A 43 11.86 7.98 -8.83
N HIS A 44 11.89 6.64 -8.80
CA HIS A 44 11.73 5.83 -10.00
C HIS A 44 10.30 5.31 -10.24
N TYR A 45 9.53 5.08 -9.18
CA TYR A 45 8.26 4.35 -9.25
C TYR A 45 7.05 5.13 -8.72
N GLN A 46 7.18 6.42 -8.38
CA GLN A 46 6.06 7.23 -7.87
C GLN A 46 4.78 7.08 -8.73
N ILE A 47 4.89 7.23 -10.06
CA ILE A 47 3.72 7.17 -10.96
C ILE A 47 3.12 5.75 -11.02
N PRO A 48 3.91 4.69 -11.33
CA PRO A 48 3.40 3.32 -11.30
C PRO A 48 2.80 2.90 -9.93
N LEU A 49 3.38 3.37 -8.82
CA LEU A 49 2.86 3.09 -7.48
C LEU A 49 1.50 3.75 -7.25
N HIS A 50 1.32 4.99 -7.69
CA HIS A 50 0.03 5.67 -7.60
C HIS A 50 -1.07 4.94 -8.40
N GLU A 51 -0.75 4.47 -9.61
CA GLU A 51 -1.68 3.71 -10.44
C GLU A 51 -2.04 2.38 -9.78
N LEU A 52 -1.04 1.63 -9.30
CA LEU A 52 -1.24 0.35 -8.62
C LEU A 52 -2.06 0.49 -7.33
N LEU A 53 -1.82 1.55 -6.54
CA LEU A 53 -2.62 1.84 -5.36
C LEU A 53 -4.05 2.21 -5.74
N ARG A 54 -4.24 3.02 -6.79
CA ARG A 54 -5.58 3.34 -7.29
C ARG A 54 -6.32 2.06 -7.67
N GLU A 55 -5.71 1.13 -8.38
CA GLU A 55 -6.36 -0.13 -8.76
C GLU A 55 -6.73 -1.00 -7.55
N GLN A 56 -5.88 -1.06 -6.53
CA GLN A 56 -6.15 -1.86 -5.33
C GLN A 56 -7.25 -1.28 -4.43
N TYR A 57 -7.37 0.05 -4.39
CA TYR A 57 -8.30 0.76 -3.51
C TYR A 57 -9.49 1.35 -4.24
N MET A 58 -9.56 1.22 -5.57
CA MET A 58 -10.77 1.56 -6.32
C MET A 58 -11.83 0.51 -5.99
N PRO A 59 -12.99 0.91 -5.44
CA PRO A 59 -14.12 0.00 -5.32
C PRO A 59 -14.42 -0.57 -6.72
N PRO A 60 -14.81 -1.85 -6.86
CA PRO A 60 -15.33 -2.33 -8.13
C PRO A 60 -16.43 -1.35 -8.54
N ALA A 61 -16.31 -0.80 -9.76
CA ALA A 61 -17.22 0.21 -10.25
C ALA A 61 -18.63 -0.26 -9.92
N HIS A 62 -19.31 0.47 -9.04
CA HIS A 62 -20.70 0.17 -8.71
C HIS A 62 -21.42 0.23 -10.05
N ASP A 63 -21.93 -0.91 -10.48
CA ASP A 63 -22.61 -1.06 -11.75
C ASP A 63 -23.78 -0.08 -11.74
N GLN A 64 -23.59 1.11 -12.32
CA GLN A 64 -24.65 2.10 -12.51
C GLN A 64 -25.54 1.66 -13.68
N SER A 65 -25.90 0.38 -13.72
CA SER A 65 -26.86 -0.19 -14.66
C SER A 65 -28.18 -0.48 -13.95
N SER A 66 -28.68 0.45 -13.14
CA SER A 66 -30.07 0.44 -12.65
C SER A 66 -30.41 1.81 -12.10
N THR A 67 -30.78 2.72 -13.00
CA THR A 67 -32.00 3.54 -12.93
C THR A 67 -31.91 4.58 -14.04
N THR A 68 -32.30 4.15 -15.24
CA THR A 68 -32.93 5.06 -16.18
C THR A 68 -34.26 5.47 -15.55
N GLU A 69 -34.30 6.60 -14.85
CA GLU A 69 -35.56 7.30 -14.61
C GLU A 69 -35.52 8.62 -15.39
N PRO A 70 -36.46 8.82 -16.32
CA PRO A 70 -36.39 9.88 -17.31
C PRO A 70 -36.81 11.23 -16.72
N ALA A 71 -36.10 12.27 -17.17
CA ALA A 71 -36.54 13.66 -17.34
C ALA A 71 -37.47 14.26 -16.26
N ASP A 72 -36.87 15.13 -15.46
CA ASP A 72 -37.49 16.20 -14.65
C ASP A 72 -38.59 16.98 -15.41
N PRO A 73 -39.65 17.43 -14.73
CA PRO A 73 -40.01 18.85 -14.89
C PRO A 73 -40.46 19.57 -13.59
N PRO A 74 -40.47 20.92 -13.62
CA PRO A 74 -40.18 21.79 -12.49
C PRO A 74 -41.44 22.27 -11.74
N PHE A 75 -41.30 22.65 -10.47
CA PHE A 75 -41.61 23.97 -9.86
C PHE A 75 -41.26 23.97 -8.37
#